data_AF-A0A951X6W5-F1
#
_entry.id   AF-A0A951X6W5-F1
#
_cell.length_a   1.000
_cell.length_b   1.000
_cell.length_c   1.000
_cell.angle_alpha   90.00
_cell.angle_beta   90.00
_cell.angle_gamma   90.00
#
_symmetry.space_group_name_H-M   'P 1'
#
loop_
_entity.id
_entity.type
_entity.pdbx_description
1 polymer ?
#
loop_
_entity_poly.entity_id
_entity_poly.type
_entity_poly.pdbx_seq_one_letter_code
_entity_poly.pdbx_strand_id
1 'polypeptide(L)'
;MKLNEVISWKNGFFHFEGNEPEFVLRKLSRWYNVEVVFKRKINDKFYADIPMNTMLSDALKALELTGVVHFTIENDKIIVN
;
A
#
# COMPACT_ATOMS: atom_id res chain seq x y z
N MET A 1 -29.79 -9.21 -7.30
CA MET A 1 -29.53 -7.95 -6.57
C MET A 1 -28.21 -8.15 -5.83
N LYS A 2 -27.07 -7.69 -6.40
CA LYS A 2 -25.77 -7.84 -5.74
C LYS A 2 -25.74 -6.87 -4.57
N LEU A 3 -25.41 -7.40 -3.40
CA LEU A 3 -25.29 -6.69 -2.15
C LEU A 3 -24.17 -5.65 -2.30
N ASN A 4 -24.52 -4.44 -2.72
CA ASN A 4 -23.67 -3.26 -2.58
C ASN A 4 -23.67 -2.90 -1.10
N GLU A 5 -22.93 -3.68 -0.32
CA GLU A 5 -22.73 -3.44 1.09
C GLU A 5 -21.77 -2.26 1.26
N VAL A 6 -22.36 -1.06 1.29
CA VAL A 6 -22.14 -0.05 2.32
C VAL A 6 -20.68 0.06 2.81
N ILE A 7 -19.77 0.58 1.97
CA ILE A 7 -18.57 1.27 2.50
C ILE A 7 -19.00 2.70 2.78
N SER A 8 -19.74 2.84 3.89
CA SER A 8 -20.12 4.14 4.42
C SER A 8 -18.89 4.87 4.96
N TRP A 9 -18.36 5.81 4.16
CA TRP A 9 -17.92 7.15 4.59
C TRP A 9 -17.55 7.32 6.07
N LYS A 10 -16.25 7.38 6.37
CA LYS A 10 -15.60 8.46 7.14
C LYS A 10 -14.08 8.28 7.00
N ASN A 11 -13.56 8.82 5.89
CA ASN A 11 -12.18 8.83 5.40
C ASN A 11 -11.10 8.66 6.49
N GLY A 12 -10.65 7.43 6.69
CA GLY A 12 -9.47 7.12 7.49
C GLY A 12 -8.18 7.30 6.68
N PHE A 13 -7.07 7.40 7.39
CA PHE A 13 -5.73 7.38 6.79
C PHE A 13 -5.07 6.04 7.09
N PHE A 14 -4.33 5.52 6.13
CA PHE A 14 -3.22 4.65 6.45
C PHE A 14 -2.14 5.52 7.10
N HIS A 15 -2.13 5.50 8.42
CA HIS A 15 -1.07 6.10 9.22
C HIS A 15 0.05 5.08 9.40
N PHE A 16 1.24 5.43 8.90
CA PHE A 16 2.45 4.66 9.07
C PHE A 16 3.51 5.54 9.72
N GLU A 17 3.96 5.14 10.91
CA GLU A 17 4.97 5.85 11.69
C GLU A 17 6.05 4.85 12.11
N GLY A 18 7.17 4.84 11.39
CA GLY A 18 8.27 3.93 11.68
C GLY A 18 7.96 2.46 11.37
N ASN A 19 7.04 2.19 10.45
CA ASN A 19 6.65 0.82 10.11
C ASN A 19 7.52 0.22 9.00
N GLU A 20 7.71 -1.11 9.06
CA GLU A 20 8.47 -1.83 8.05
C GLU A 20 7.70 -1.95 6.74
N PRO A 21 8.38 -1.94 5.58
CA PRO A 21 7.77 -2.12 4.26
C PRO A 21 6.85 -3.33 4.17
N GLU A 22 7.23 -4.44 4.80
CA GLU A 22 6.41 -5.66 4.86
C GLU A 22 5.06 -5.42 5.54
N PHE A 23 5.03 -4.64 6.62
CA PHE A 23 3.79 -4.29 7.31
C PHE A 23 2.94 -3.35 6.48
N VAL A 24 3.55 -2.29 5.95
CA VAL A 24 2.88 -1.27 5.12
C VAL A 24 2.21 -1.92 3.91
N LEU A 25 2.98 -2.67 3.14
CA LEU A 25 2.51 -3.24 1.87
C LEU A 25 1.55 -4.40 2.07
N ARG A 26 1.68 -5.17 3.16
CA ARG A 26 0.66 -6.17 3.53
C ARG A 26 -0.68 -5.53 3.87
N LYS A 27 -0.68 -4.34 4.51
CA LYS A 27 -1.91 -3.60 4.81
C LYS A 27 -2.58 -3.10 3.52
N LEU A 28 -1.78 -2.56 2.59
CA LEU A 28 -2.27 -2.13 1.27
C LEU A 28 -2.75 -3.32 0.44
N SER A 29 -2.01 -4.43 0.42
CA SER A 29 -2.39 -5.70 -0.23
C SER A 29 -3.81 -6.15 0.15
N ARG A 30 -4.13 -6.15 1.44
CA ARG A 30 -5.45 -6.55 1.94
C ARG A 30 -6.55 -5.56 1.55
N TRP A 31 -6.25 -4.27 1.56
CA TRP A 31 -7.23 -3.23 1.25
C TRP A 31 -7.58 -3.19 -0.23
N TYR A 32 -6.57 -3.30 -1.10
CA TYR A 32 -6.74 -3.26 -2.55
C TYR A 32 -6.91 -4.65 -3.18
N ASN A 33 -6.85 -5.71 -2.39
CA ASN A 33 -6.91 -7.10 -2.82
C ASN A 33 -5.86 -7.44 -3.91
N VAL A 34 -4.59 -7.15 -3.62
CA VAL A 34 -3.44 -7.37 -4.52
C VAL A 34 -2.36 -8.21 -3.85
N GLU A 35 -1.59 -8.94 -4.64
CA GLU A 35 -0.45 -9.72 -4.16
C GLU A 35 0.80 -8.83 -4.07
N VAL A 36 1.64 -9.04 -3.05
CA VAL A 36 2.92 -8.32 -2.89
C VAL A 36 4.06 -9.33 -2.82
N VAL A 37 5.09 -9.10 -3.62
CA VAL A 37 6.29 -9.95 -3.70
C VAL A 37 7.53 -9.11 -3.38
N PHE A 38 8.27 -9.53 -2.35
CA PHE A 38 9.53 -8.89 -1.95
C PHE A 38 10.71 -9.62 -2.60
N LYS A 39 11.50 -8.93 -3.43
CA LYS A 39 12.72 -9.51 -4.02
C LYS A 39 13.93 -9.49 -3.08
N ARG A 40 13.93 -8.57 -2.11
CA ARG A 40 14.96 -8.44 -1.09
C ARG A 40 14.34 -8.04 0.25
N LYS A 41 15.08 -8.27 1.32
CA LYS A 41 14.75 -7.72 2.63
C LYS A 41 15.04 -6.21 2.63
N ILE A 42 14.09 -5.42 3.10
CA ILE A 42 14.21 -3.97 3.20
C ILE A 42 14.15 -3.62 4.68
N ASN A 43 15.24 -3.07 5.21
CA ASN A 43 15.39 -2.77 6.64
C ASN A 43 15.04 -1.32 7.00
N ASP A 44 14.48 -0.57 6.05
CA ASP A 44 14.06 0.81 6.25
C ASP A 44 12.68 0.91 6.90
N LYS A 45 12.32 2.13 7.28
CA LYS A 45 11.02 2.44 7.87
C LYS A 45 10.27 3.46 7.01
N PHE A 46 8.96 3.30 6.93
CA PHE A 46 8.07 4.26 6.29
C PHE A 46 7.41 5.19 7.29
N TYR A 47 7.32 6.45 6.87
CA TYR A 47 6.59 7.52 7.52
C TYR A 47 5.68 8.15 6.48
N ALA A 48 4.38 7.84 6.54
CA ALA A 48 3.43 8.31 5.54
C ALA A 48 2.00 8.29 6.09
N ASP A 49 1.24 9.30 5.69
CA ASP A 49 -0.20 9.36 5.83
C ASP A 49 -0.84 9.30 4.45
N ILE A 50 -1.54 8.19 4.17
CA ILE A 50 -2.18 7.97 2.88
C ILE A 50 -3.69 7.88 3.08
N PRO A 51 -4.49 8.80 2.50
CA PRO A 51 -5.94 8.68 2.55
C PRO A 51 -6.40 7.31 2.01
N MET A 52 -7.28 6.60 2.71
CA MET A 52 -7.72 5.25 2.30
C MET A 52 -8.49 5.22 0.97
N ASN A 53 -8.99 6.39 0.51
CA ASN A 53 -9.66 6.56 -0.78
C ASN A 53 -8.69 6.87 -1.94
N THR A 54 -7.38 6.90 -1.68
CA THR A 54 -6.35 7.10 -2.70
C THR A 54 -6.32 5.89 -3.64
N MET A 55 -6.04 6.09 -4.94
CA MET A 55 -5.82 4.95 -5.83
C MET A 55 -4.53 4.23 -5.42
N LEU A 56 -4.49 2.90 -5.54
CA LEU A 56 -3.30 2.12 -5.21
C LEU A 56 -2.04 2.65 -5.90
N SER A 57 -2.13 3.03 -7.18
CA SER A 57 -1.01 3.60 -7.93
C SER A 57 -0.45 4.87 -7.30
N ASP A 58 -1.31 5.73 -6.75
CA ASP A 58 -0.90 6.99 -6.14
C ASP A 58 -0.37 6.77 -4.73
N ALA A 59 -0.94 5.81 -3.99
CA ALA A 59 -0.40 5.36 -2.72
C ALA A 59 1.02 4.78 -2.88
N LEU A 60 1.26 3.96 -3.91
CA LEU A 60 2.57 3.41 -4.21
C LEU A 60 3.56 4.50 -4.63
N LYS A 61 3.17 5.44 -5.50
CA LYS A 61 4.00 6.60 -5.84
C LYS A 61 4.37 7.42 -4.61
N ALA A 62 3.42 7.67 -3.70
CA ALA A 62 3.70 8.39 -2.45
C ALA A 62 4.74 7.67 -1.59
N LEU A 63 4.70 6.33 -1.55
CA LEU A 63 5.72 5.53 -0.88
C LEU A 63 7.06 5.51 -1.62
N GLU A 64 7.08 5.58 -2.96
CA GLU A 64 8.34 5.70 -3.73
C GLU A 64 9.02 7.05 -3.56
N LEU A 65 8.24 8.12 -3.34
CA LEU A 65 8.77 9.47 -3.10
C LEU A 65 9.62 9.56 -1.82
N THR A 66 9.51 8.59 -0.90
CA THR A 66 10.41 8.52 0.26
C THR A 66 11.83 8.05 -0.12
N GLY A 67 12.03 7.53 -1.34
CA GLY A 67 13.30 7.00 -1.84
C GLY A 67 13.68 5.64 -1.25
N VAL A 68 12.83 5.06 -0.40
CA VAL A 68 13.14 3.82 0.32
C VAL A 68 12.99 2.58 -0.55
N VAL A 69 12.00 2.55 -1.45
CA VAL A 69 11.71 1.39 -2.31
C VAL A 69 11.32 1.83 -3.72
N HIS A 70 11.36 0.87 -4.64
CA HIS A 70 10.73 0.97 -5.95
C HIS A 70 9.77 -0.18 -6.15
N PHE A 71 8.61 0.12 -6.74
CA PHE A 71 7.59 -0.85 -7.07
C PHE A 71 7.55 -1.11 -8.57
N THR A 72 7.11 -2.31 -8.92
CA THR A 72 6.74 -2.66 -10.29
C THR A 72 5.44 -3.44 -10.21
N ILE A 73 4.45 -3.07 -11.03
CA ILE A 73 3.18 -3.79 -11.09
C ILE A 73 3.22 -4.74 -12.29
N GLU A 74 3.14 -6.04 -12.04
CA GLU A 74 3.12 -7.08 -13.07
C GLU A 74 2.02 -8.09 -12.75
N ASN A 75 1.09 -8.33 -13.69
CA ASN A 75 0.02 -9.35 -13.56
C ASN A 75 -0.74 -9.28 -12.21
N ASP A 76 -1.19 -8.09 -11.81
CA ASP A 76 -1.86 -7.83 -10.52
C ASP A 76 -1.00 -8.09 -9.26
N LYS A 77 0.32 -8.19 -9.43
CA LYS A 77 1.29 -8.29 -8.34
C LYS A 77 2.10 -7.01 -8.22
N ILE A 78 2.28 -6.55 -6.99
CA ILE A 78 3.24 -5.51 -6.65
C ILE A 78 4.55 -6.19 -6.33
N ILE A 79 5.56 -5.93 -7.15
CA ILE A 79 6.92 -6.37 -6.96
C ILE A 79 7.70 -5.24 -6.28
N VAL A 80 8.31 -5.53 -5.15
CA VAL A 80 9.15 -4.58 -4.40
C VAL A 80 10.62 -4.88 -4.70
N ASN A 81 11.32 -3.90 -5.28
CA ASN A 81 12.69 -4.04 -5.74
C ASN A 81 13.74 -3.52 -4.76
#